data_AF-A0A2E6H274-F1
#
_entry.id   AF-A0A2E6H274-F1
#
_cell.length_a   1.000
_cell.length_b   1.000
_cell.length_c   1.000
_cell.angle_alpha   90.00
_cell.angle_beta   90.00
_cell.angle_gamma   90.00
#
_symmetry.space_group_name_H-M   'P 1'
#
loop_
_entity.id
_entity.type
_entity.pdbx_description
1 polymer ?
#
loop_
_entity_poly.entity_id
_entity_poly.type
_entity_poly.pdbx_seq_one_letter_code
_entity_poly.pdbx_strand_id
1 'polypeptide(L)'
;MNKLFLVLLSLFLTTELLAAGGGTGTIMDLRFPAINFILLFGTLGFILRKPLKEMFDKNAEDVTSLFGLAEEKDKEAQLKLDEYKRKLDNLESEKNKIIAEAEQNADAFSKAHATETDELITRLHSDAKGRVEGESAQMNRNLSATLLDEVINKVKEKVNGDKGLQEKATKKLVSQI
;
A
#
# COMPACT_ATOMS: atom_id res chain seq x y z
N MET A 1 -19.25 -17.79 57.92
CA MET A 1 -18.85 -17.27 59.25
C MET A 1 -17.67 -18.09 59.75
N ASN A 2 -16.45 -17.53 59.73
CA ASN A 2 -15.26 -18.26 60.21
C ASN A 2 -15.44 -18.61 61.70
N LYS A 3 -15.08 -19.84 62.10
CA LYS A 3 -15.06 -20.26 63.52
C LYS A 3 -14.31 -19.27 64.42
N LEU A 4 -13.34 -18.56 63.85
CA LEU A 4 -12.55 -17.50 64.47
C LEU A 4 -13.33 -16.21 64.74
N PHE A 5 -14.26 -15.83 63.86
CA PHE A 5 -15.18 -14.71 64.07
C PHE A 5 -16.18 -15.02 65.18
N LEU A 6 -16.62 -16.29 65.30
CA LEU A 6 -17.42 -16.77 66.41
C LEU A 6 -16.68 -16.73 67.75
N VAL A 7 -15.36 -17.01 67.77
CA VAL A 7 -14.51 -16.90 68.98
C VAL A 7 -14.32 -15.44 69.41
N LEU A 8 -14.12 -14.53 68.45
CA LEU A 8 -14.01 -13.10 68.75
C LEU A 8 -15.35 -12.56 69.27
N LEU A 9 -16.46 -12.96 68.64
CA LEU A 9 -17.82 -12.59 69.04
C LEU A 9 -18.22 -13.18 70.41
N SER A 10 -17.81 -14.42 70.72
CA SER A 10 -18.04 -15.00 72.04
C SER A 10 -17.24 -14.29 73.14
N LEU A 11 -16.03 -13.81 72.84
CA LEU A 11 -15.24 -13.00 73.78
C LEU A 11 -15.88 -11.64 74.08
N PHE A 12 -16.51 -11.02 73.07
CA PHE A 12 -17.25 -9.77 73.22
C PHE A 12 -18.61 -9.95 73.92
N LEU A 13 -19.29 -11.08 73.75
CA LEU A 13 -20.57 -11.37 74.43
C LEU A 13 -20.40 -11.71 75.92
N THR A 14 -19.22 -12.17 76.35
CA THR A 14 -18.94 -12.51 77.76
C THR A 14 -18.60 -11.30 78.64
N THR A 15 -18.83 -10.07 78.18
CA THR A 15 -18.78 -8.91 79.08
C THR A 15 -20.02 -8.89 79.99
N GLU A 16 -20.16 -9.89 80.87
CA GLU A 16 -20.95 -9.68 82.07
C GLU A 16 -20.23 -8.64 82.90
N LEU A 17 -20.91 -7.51 82.98
CA LEU A 17 -20.65 -6.34 83.78
C LEU A 17 -20.58 -6.72 85.27
N LEU A 18 -19.45 -7.25 85.76
CA LEU A 18 -19.10 -7.12 87.17
C LEU A 18 -18.40 -5.78 87.39
N ALA A 19 -19.10 -4.69 87.04
CA ALA A 19 -18.90 -3.40 87.67
C ALA A 19 -19.68 -3.41 89.00
N ALA A 20 -19.29 -4.29 89.92
CA ALA A 20 -19.73 -4.23 91.31
C ALA A 20 -18.57 -3.65 92.12
N GLY A 21 -18.71 -2.37 92.48
CA GLY A 21 -17.77 -1.67 93.34
C GLY A 21 -17.48 -2.45 94.61
N GLY A 22 -16.19 -2.69 94.87
CA GLY A 22 -15.72 -3.40 96.06
C GLY A 22 -14.27 -3.85 95.96
N GLY A 23 -13.41 -3.07 95.32
CA GLY A 23 -11.99 -3.39 95.17
C GLY A 23 -11.15 -2.16 95.49
N THR A 24 -10.53 -2.15 96.68
CA THR A 24 -9.48 -1.18 97.05
C THR A 24 -8.45 -1.15 95.95
N GLY A 25 -8.22 0.01 95.31
CA GLY A 25 -7.38 0.22 94.13
C GLY A 25 -5.95 -0.35 94.23
N THR A 26 -5.86 -1.67 94.10
CA THR A 26 -4.66 -2.48 94.31
C THR A 26 -4.37 -3.16 93.00
N ILE A 27 -3.08 -3.30 92.67
CA ILE A 27 -2.56 -3.92 91.45
C ILE A 27 -3.14 -5.33 91.21
N MET A 28 -3.63 -5.98 92.26
CA MET A 28 -4.23 -7.31 92.20
C MET A 28 -5.57 -7.36 91.42
N ASP A 29 -6.33 -6.26 91.32
CA ASP A 29 -7.56 -6.17 90.54
C ASP A 29 -7.30 -6.05 89.02
N LEU A 30 -6.08 -5.69 88.61
CA LEU A 30 -5.71 -5.58 87.20
C LEU A 30 -5.42 -6.94 86.54
N ARG A 31 -5.30 -8.03 87.32
CA ARG A 31 -4.90 -9.35 86.78
C ARG A 31 -5.92 -9.94 85.79
N PHE A 32 -7.21 -9.82 86.09
CA PHE A 32 -8.28 -10.38 85.23
C PHE A 32 -8.47 -9.54 83.96
N PRO A 33 -8.54 -8.19 84.03
CA PRO A 33 -8.49 -7.34 82.84
C PRO A 33 -7.23 -7.54 82.00
N ALA A 34 -6.06 -7.75 82.61
CA ALA A 34 -4.81 -7.98 81.89
C ALA A 34 -4.81 -9.31 81.11
N ILE A 35 -5.34 -10.39 81.69
CA ILE A 35 -5.48 -11.68 81.00
C ILE A 35 -6.46 -11.54 79.82
N ASN A 36 -7.58 -10.85 80.01
CA ASN A 36 -8.54 -10.60 78.93
C ASN A 36 -7.93 -9.74 77.81
N PHE A 37 -7.13 -8.72 78.16
CA PHE A 37 -6.41 -7.89 77.20
C PHE A 37 -5.41 -8.71 76.40
N ILE A 38 -4.60 -9.56 77.05
CA ILE A 38 -3.62 -10.43 76.37
C ILE A 38 -4.34 -11.43 75.45
N LEU A 39 -5.47 -12.00 75.89
CA LEU A 39 -6.21 -12.97 75.08
C LEU A 39 -6.86 -12.30 73.86
N LEU A 40 -7.40 -11.09 74.03
CA LEU A 40 -7.96 -10.29 72.93
C LEU A 40 -6.87 -9.81 71.96
N PHE A 41 -5.79 -9.19 72.44
CA PHE A 41 -4.71 -8.72 71.57
C PHE A 41 -3.89 -9.85 70.95
N GLY A 42 -3.72 -10.98 71.65
CA GLY A 42 -3.05 -12.16 71.13
C GLY A 42 -3.83 -12.83 70.01
N THR A 43 -5.14 -13.02 70.19
CA THR A 43 -6.02 -13.54 69.13
C THR A 43 -6.12 -12.56 67.96
N LEU A 44 -6.31 -11.27 68.22
CA LEU A 44 -6.37 -10.24 67.19
C LEU A 44 -5.06 -10.16 66.39
N GLY A 45 -3.90 -10.18 67.06
CA GLY A 45 -2.60 -10.19 66.42
C GLY A 45 -2.38 -11.41 65.54
N PHE A 46 -2.81 -12.59 65.98
CA PHE A 46 -2.73 -13.82 65.18
C PHE A 46 -3.64 -13.77 63.94
N ILE A 47 -4.85 -13.22 64.09
CA ILE A 47 -5.83 -13.11 63.00
C ILE A 47 -5.40 -12.08 61.97
N LEU A 48 -4.95 -10.89 62.40
CA LEU A 48 -4.63 -9.77 61.51
C LEU A 48 -3.28 -9.92 60.83
N ARG A 49 -2.33 -10.67 61.41
CA ARG A 49 -0.99 -10.84 60.85
C ARG A 49 -1.00 -11.36 59.41
N LYS A 50 -1.87 -12.32 59.10
CA LYS A 50 -1.96 -12.93 57.77
C LYS A 50 -2.58 -11.99 56.71
N PRO A 51 -3.82 -11.46 56.88
CA PRO A 51 -4.43 -10.59 55.88
C PRO A 51 -3.70 -9.24 55.73
N LEU A 52 -3.11 -8.70 56.80
CA LEU A 52 -2.32 -7.47 56.68
C LEU A 52 -1.07 -7.71 55.83
N LYS A 53 -0.35 -8.81 56.06
CA LYS A 53 0.81 -9.16 55.26
C LYS A 53 0.42 -9.39 53.79
N GLU A 54 -0.62 -10.18 53.54
CA GLU A 54 -1.11 -10.44 52.18
C GLU A 54 -1.55 -9.15 51.46
N MET A 55 -2.15 -8.19 52.16
CA MET A 55 -2.54 -6.90 51.59
C MET A 55 -1.32 -6.05 51.19
N PHE A 56 -0.29 -5.98 52.05
CA PHE A 56 0.93 -5.24 51.74
C PHE A 56 1.73 -5.92 50.62
N ASP A 57 1.85 -7.25 50.65
CA ASP A 57 2.54 -8.02 49.61
C ASP A 57 1.81 -7.85 48.26
N LYS A 58 0.47 -7.92 48.25
CA LYS A 58 -0.33 -7.70 47.03
C LYS A 58 -0.19 -6.28 46.49
N ASN A 59 -0.24 -5.25 47.35
CA ASN A 59 -0.05 -3.88 46.90
C ASN A 59 1.36 -3.66 46.31
N ALA A 60 2.39 -4.28 46.89
CA ALA A 60 3.73 -4.21 46.35
C ALA A 60 3.85 -4.91 44.98
N GLU A 61 3.19 -6.07 44.80
CA GLU A 61 3.10 -6.78 43.53
C GLU A 61 2.33 -5.99 42.47
N ASP A 62 1.18 -5.43 42.82
CA ASP A 62 0.35 -4.61 41.93
C ASP A 62 1.14 -3.37 41.47
N VAL A 63 1.83 -2.67 42.38
CA VAL A 63 2.67 -1.53 42.01
C VAL A 63 3.82 -1.95 41.10
N THR A 64 4.54 -3.03 41.43
CA THR A 64 5.65 -3.53 40.61
C THR A 64 5.20 -3.94 39.21
N SER A 65 4.05 -4.62 39.11
CA SER A 65 3.48 -5.04 37.83
C SER A 65 3.01 -3.86 36.98
N LEU A 66 2.42 -2.83 37.59
CA LEU A 66 2.03 -1.60 36.91
C LEU A 66 3.25 -0.84 36.36
N PHE A 67 4.33 -0.73 37.15
CA PHE A 67 5.58 -0.11 36.68
C PHE A 67 6.20 -0.92 35.55
N GLY A 68 6.25 -2.25 35.65
CA GLY A 68 6.76 -3.12 34.59
C GLY A 68 5.95 -3.00 33.30
N LEU A 69 4.62 -3.00 33.39
CA LEU A 69 3.74 -2.81 32.23
C LEU A 69 3.91 -1.42 31.60
N ALA A 70 4.06 -0.37 32.41
CA ALA A 70 4.29 0.98 31.92
C ALA A 70 5.63 1.08 31.18
N GLU A 71 6.69 0.49 31.72
CA GLU A 71 8.02 0.46 31.07
C GLU A 71 7.99 -0.35 29.77
N GLU A 72 7.32 -1.50 29.75
CA GLU A 72 7.12 -2.29 28.53
C GLU A 72 6.36 -1.49 27.47
N LYS A 73 5.26 -0.83 27.85
CA LYS A 73 4.45 -0.02 26.94
C LYS A 73 5.20 1.19 26.42
N ASP A 74 6.00 1.84 27.26
CA ASP A 74 6.85 2.95 26.85
C ASP A 74 7.91 2.48 25.84
N LYS A 75 8.57 1.35 26.12
CA LYS A 75 9.54 0.75 25.19
C LYS A 75 8.90 0.34 23.87
N GLU A 76 7.73 -0.29 23.89
CA GLU A 76 6.97 -0.62 22.67
C GLU A 76 6.59 0.64 21.87
N ALA A 77 6.18 1.71 22.56
CA ALA A 77 5.83 2.98 21.93
C ALA A 77 7.06 3.65 21.28
N GLN A 78 8.20 3.67 21.99
CA GLN A 78 9.47 4.17 21.45
C GLN A 78 9.92 3.39 20.21
N LEU A 79 9.87 2.04 20.27
CA LEU A 79 10.23 1.20 19.13
C LEU A 79 9.34 1.46 17.91
N LYS A 80 8.02 1.57 18.11
CA LYS A 80 7.09 1.91 17.02
C LYS A 80 7.36 3.29 16.46
N LEU A 81 7.63 4.27 17.32
CA LEU A 81 7.91 5.65 16.93
C LEU A 81 9.19 5.73 16.08
N ASP A 82 10.25 5.02 16.47
CA ASP A 82 11.48 4.94 15.70
C ASP A 82 11.28 4.20 14.36
N GLU A 83 10.46 3.14 14.34
CA GLU A 83 10.10 2.45 13.11
C GLU A 83 9.36 3.39 12.14
N TYR A 84 8.38 4.14 12.62
CA TYR A 84 7.64 5.11 11.81
C TYR A 84 8.52 6.26 11.33
N LYS A 85 9.40 6.80 12.17
CA LYS A 85 10.39 7.80 11.75
C LYS A 85 11.27 7.29 10.62
N ARG A 86 11.83 6.08 10.77
CA ARG A 86 12.65 5.47 9.72
C ARG A 86 11.89 5.26 8.42
N LYS A 87 10.60 4.88 8.51
CA LYS A 87 9.73 4.76 7.32
C LYS A 87 9.51 6.12 6.66
N LEU A 88 9.27 7.17 7.44
CA LEU A 88 9.08 8.53 6.91
C LEU A 88 10.35 9.10 6.27
N ASP A 89 11.51 8.91 6.89
CA ASP A 89 12.79 9.36 6.34
C ASP A 89 13.09 8.69 5.00
N ASN A 90 12.80 7.38 4.88
CA ASN A 90 12.94 6.66 3.62
C ASN A 90 11.91 7.09 2.57
N LEU A 91 10.69 7.47 3.00
CA LEU A 91 9.61 7.83 2.10
C LEU A 91 9.91 9.12 1.30
N GLU A 92 10.53 10.13 1.92
CA GLU A 92 10.92 11.36 1.23
C GLU A 92 11.94 11.05 0.11
N SER A 93 12.95 10.22 0.43
CA SER A 93 13.95 9.79 -0.54
C SER A 93 13.35 8.95 -1.67
N GLU A 94 12.42 8.04 -1.34
CA GLU A 94 11.76 7.19 -2.33
C GLU A 94 10.82 8.01 -3.22
N LYS A 95 10.07 8.97 -2.67
CA LYS A 95 9.25 9.92 -3.41
C LYS A 95 10.09 10.70 -4.42
N ASN A 96 11.21 11.26 -3.97
CA ASN A 96 12.10 12.03 -4.84
C ASN A 96 12.72 11.15 -5.94
N LYS A 97 13.07 9.91 -5.61
CA LYS A 97 13.57 8.94 -6.59
C LYS A 97 12.50 8.61 -7.64
N ILE A 98 11.25 8.35 -7.23
CA ILE A 98 10.15 8.06 -8.15
C ILE A 98 9.88 9.24 -9.08
N ILE A 99 9.90 10.48 -8.56
CA ILE A 99 9.71 11.69 -9.38
C ILE A 99 10.84 11.82 -10.40
N ALA A 100 12.10 11.66 -9.97
CA ALA A 100 13.26 11.75 -10.86
C ALA A 100 13.24 10.66 -11.95
N GLU A 101 12.88 9.43 -11.59
CA GLU A 101 12.73 8.33 -12.55
C GLU A 101 11.57 8.58 -13.53
N ALA A 102 10.45 9.14 -13.06
CA ALA A 102 9.32 9.50 -13.91
C ALA A 102 9.67 10.61 -14.91
N GLU A 103 10.37 11.65 -14.47
CA GLU A 103 10.87 12.72 -15.35
C GLU A 103 11.86 12.18 -16.39
N GLN A 104 12.83 11.36 -15.97
CA GLN A 104 13.78 10.73 -16.88
C GLN A 104 13.09 9.85 -17.91
N ASN A 105 12.11 9.05 -17.50
CA ASN A 105 11.36 8.18 -18.39
C ASN A 105 10.48 8.98 -19.36
N ALA A 106 9.86 10.07 -18.90
CA ALA A 106 9.07 10.96 -19.76
C ALA A 106 9.94 11.61 -20.83
N ASP A 107 11.13 12.10 -20.47
CA ASP A 107 12.09 12.68 -21.40
C ASP A 107 12.61 11.65 -22.41
N ALA A 108 12.95 10.45 -21.94
CA ALA A 108 13.41 9.35 -22.80
C ALA A 108 12.31 8.91 -23.77
N PHE A 109 11.08 8.78 -23.29
CA PHE A 109 9.92 8.43 -24.11
C PHE A 109 9.63 9.50 -25.14
N SER A 110 9.64 10.79 -24.76
CA SER A 110 9.42 11.90 -25.68
C SER A 110 10.44 11.92 -26.81
N LYS A 111 11.74 11.75 -26.49
CA LYS A 111 12.82 11.70 -27.49
C LYS A 111 12.70 10.49 -28.41
N ALA A 112 12.43 9.31 -27.85
CA ALA A 112 12.25 8.09 -28.62
C ALA A 112 11.05 8.22 -29.57
N HIS A 113 9.94 8.73 -29.08
CA HIS A 113 8.71 8.89 -29.86
C HIS A 113 8.86 9.95 -30.96
N ALA A 114 9.56 11.06 -30.68
CA ALA A 114 9.88 12.06 -31.70
C ALA A 114 10.75 11.46 -32.82
N THR A 115 11.78 10.69 -32.46
CA THR A 115 12.67 10.03 -33.43
C THR A 115 11.91 9.00 -34.27
N GLU A 116 11.09 8.16 -33.64
CA GLU A 116 10.26 7.17 -34.32
C GLU A 116 9.25 7.83 -35.27
N THR A 117 8.66 8.95 -34.84
CA THR A 117 7.72 9.72 -35.68
C THR A 117 8.42 10.31 -36.90
N ASP A 118 9.62 10.89 -36.74
CA ASP A 118 10.42 11.42 -37.85
C ASP A 118 10.83 10.31 -38.84
N GLU A 119 11.24 9.15 -38.33
CA GLU A 119 11.54 7.99 -39.18
C GLU A 119 10.30 7.49 -39.93
N LEU A 120 9.14 7.45 -39.27
CA LEU A 120 7.88 7.04 -39.87
C LEU A 120 7.45 8.02 -40.96
N ILE A 121 7.54 9.33 -40.71
CA ILE A 121 7.25 10.38 -41.69
C ILE A 121 8.18 10.23 -42.90
N THR A 122 9.48 10.01 -42.66
CA THR A 122 10.46 9.83 -43.73
C THR A 122 10.14 8.60 -44.59
N ARG A 123 9.79 7.48 -43.96
CA ARG A 123 9.35 6.25 -44.64
C ARG A 123 8.08 6.47 -45.44
N LEU A 124 7.06 7.09 -44.84
CA LEU A 124 5.80 7.42 -45.52
C LEU A 124 6.02 8.32 -46.73
N HIS A 125 6.90 9.32 -46.63
CA HIS A 125 7.23 10.20 -47.75
C HIS A 125 7.95 9.45 -48.87
N SER A 126 8.89 8.58 -48.53
CA SER A 126 9.58 7.72 -49.50
C SER A 126 8.62 6.76 -50.22
N ASP A 127 7.72 6.12 -49.47
CA ASP A 127 6.73 5.20 -50.01
C ASP A 127 5.72 5.92 -50.90
N ALA A 128 5.23 7.09 -50.47
CA ALA A 128 4.33 7.92 -51.26
C ALA A 128 4.99 8.36 -52.58
N LYS A 129 6.27 8.80 -52.53
CA LYS A 129 7.03 9.15 -53.72
C LYS A 129 7.18 7.95 -54.66
N GLY A 130 7.57 6.79 -54.16
CA GLY A 130 7.69 5.57 -54.96
C GLY A 130 6.38 5.13 -55.60
N ARG A 131 5.25 5.28 -54.88
CA ARG A 131 3.91 5.02 -55.43
C ARG A 131 3.54 6.00 -56.54
N VAL A 132 3.74 7.30 -56.33
CA VAL A 132 3.45 8.33 -57.36
C VAL A 132 4.30 8.11 -58.61
N GLU A 133 5.58 7.78 -58.46
CA GLU A 133 6.47 7.47 -59.59
C GLU A 133 6.02 6.21 -60.34
N GLY A 134 5.66 5.15 -59.60
CA GLY A 134 5.14 3.90 -60.17
C GLY A 134 3.83 4.10 -60.94
N GLU A 135 2.87 4.82 -60.34
CA GLU A 135 1.58 5.15 -60.95
C GLU A 135 1.76 6.06 -62.17
N SER A 136 2.64 7.07 -62.11
CA SER A 136 2.93 7.95 -63.24
C SER A 136 3.55 7.18 -64.41
N ALA A 137 4.48 6.27 -64.14
CA ALA A 137 5.08 5.42 -65.15
C ALA A 137 4.04 4.47 -65.78
N GLN A 138 3.15 3.89 -64.98
CA GLN A 138 2.06 3.06 -65.47
C GLN A 138 1.06 3.87 -66.30
N MET A 139 0.68 5.05 -65.84
CA MET A 139 -0.23 5.95 -66.55
C MET A 139 0.35 6.38 -67.91
N ASN A 140 1.64 6.73 -67.97
CA ASN A 140 2.32 7.07 -69.22
C ASN A 140 2.37 5.89 -70.21
N ARG A 141 2.61 4.66 -69.73
CA ARG A 141 2.57 3.45 -70.56
C ARG A 141 1.17 3.21 -71.11
N ASN A 142 0.15 3.30 -70.26
CA ASN A 142 -1.24 3.15 -70.66
C ASN A 142 -1.65 4.22 -71.69
N LEU A 143 -1.31 5.49 -71.43
CA LEU A 143 -1.59 6.60 -72.34
C LEU A 143 -0.94 6.40 -73.71
N SER A 144 0.33 5.96 -73.74
CA SER A 144 1.05 5.67 -74.98
C SER A 144 0.39 4.54 -75.77
N ALA A 145 -0.07 3.48 -75.09
CA ALA A 145 -0.79 2.37 -75.71
C ALA A 145 -2.14 2.83 -76.30
N THR A 146 -2.94 3.57 -75.53
CA THR A 146 -4.23 4.11 -75.99
C THR A 146 -4.06 5.08 -77.15
N LEU A 147 -3.04 5.94 -77.14
CA LEU A 147 -2.73 6.85 -78.25
C LEU A 147 -2.33 6.08 -79.51
N LEU A 148 -1.52 5.02 -79.39
CA LEU A 148 -1.16 4.16 -80.51
C LEU A 148 -2.41 3.48 -81.11
N ASP A 149 -3.28 2.94 -80.26
CA ASP A 149 -4.53 2.32 -80.70
C ASP A 149 -5.44 3.34 -81.41
N GLU A 150 -5.56 4.57 -80.88
CA GLU A 150 -6.35 5.62 -81.51
C GLU A 150 -5.76 6.10 -82.85
N VAL A 151 -4.43 6.25 -82.94
CA VAL A 151 -3.75 6.57 -84.20
C VAL A 151 -3.95 5.45 -85.22
N ILE A 152 -3.82 4.18 -84.82
CA ILE A 152 -4.07 3.03 -85.71
C ILE A 152 -5.52 3.04 -86.19
N ASN A 153 -6.48 3.31 -85.32
CA ASN A 153 -7.90 3.39 -85.68
C ASN A 153 -8.17 4.54 -86.65
N LYS A 154 -7.65 5.76 -86.39
CA LYS A 154 -7.79 6.90 -87.33
C LYS A 154 -7.09 6.66 -88.66
N VAL A 155 -5.93 6.00 -88.66
CA VAL A 155 -5.23 5.61 -89.89
C VAL A 155 -6.05 4.58 -90.66
N LYS A 156 -6.63 3.57 -89.99
CA LYS A 156 -7.53 2.59 -90.63
C LYS A 156 -8.77 3.27 -91.22
N GLU A 157 -9.42 4.17 -90.49
CA GLU A 157 -10.56 4.95 -91.01
C GLU A 157 -10.16 5.77 -92.25
N LYS A 158 -9.03 6.46 -92.20
CA LYS A 158 -8.57 7.31 -93.32
C LYS A 158 -8.12 6.48 -94.54
N VAL A 159 -7.45 5.35 -94.32
CA VAL A 159 -7.03 4.42 -95.39
C VAL A 159 -8.24 3.71 -96.02
N ASN A 160 -9.28 3.39 -95.25
CA ASN A 160 -10.52 2.81 -95.77
C ASN A 160 -11.44 3.85 -96.42
N GLY A 161 -11.38 5.11 -96.01
CA GLY A 161 -12.19 6.21 -96.56
C GLY A 161 -11.66 6.78 -97.89
N ASP A 162 -10.38 6.57 -98.22
CA ASP A 162 -9.70 7.21 -99.35
C ASP A 162 -9.28 6.19 -100.43
N LYS A 163 -10.15 5.98 -101.44
CA LYS A 163 -10.01 4.94 -102.49
C LYS A 163 -8.71 5.00 -103.30
N GLY A 164 -8.02 6.15 -103.37
CA GLY A 164 -6.75 6.31 -104.10
C GLY A 164 -5.50 5.82 -103.36
N LEU A 165 -5.57 5.63 -102.03
CA LEU A 165 -4.44 5.13 -101.23
C LEU A 165 -4.38 3.60 -101.20
N GLN A 166 -5.53 2.92 -101.29
CA GLN A 166 -5.61 1.46 -101.39
C GLN A 166 -4.91 0.92 -102.66
N GLU A 167 -5.11 1.58 -103.81
CA GLU A 167 -4.42 1.23 -105.06
C GLU A 167 -2.91 1.41 -104.95
N LYS A 168 -2.42 2.51 -104.36
CA LYS A 168 -0.98 2.76 -104.21
C LYS A 168 -0.31 1.82 -103.19
N ALA A 169 -0.94 1.54 -102.06
CA ALA A 169 -0.41 0.62 -101.05
C ALA A 169 -0.32 -0.81 -101.59
N THR A 170 -1.37 -1.27 -102.27
CA THR A 170 -1.42 -2.59 -102.91
C THR A 170 -0.36 -2.70 -104.01
N LYS A 171 -0.21 -1.67 -104.84
CA LYS A 171 0.78 -1.66 -105.93
C LYS A 171 2.23 -1.62 -105.45
N LYS A 172 2.52 -1.02 -104.29
CA LYS A 172 3.86 -0.98 -103.68
C LYS A 172 4.23 -2.27 -102.96
N LEU A 173 3.27 -2.92 -102.29
CA LEU A 173 3.46 -4.22 -101.65
C LEU A 173 3.66 -5.33 -102.69
N VAL A 174 2.95 -5.26 -103.81
CA VAL A 174 3.11 -6.20 -104.94
C VAL A 174 4.39 -5.95 -105.74
N SER A 175 4.98 -4.74 -105.72
CA SER A 175 6.25 -4.46 -106.40
C SER A 175 7.51 -4.71 -105.55
N GLN A 176 7.36 -5.11 -104.29
CA GLN A 176 8.46 -5.47 -103.39
C GLN A 176 8.55 -6.99 -103.12
N ILE A 177 7.64 -7.77 -103.72
CA ILE A 177 7.74 -9.22 -103.89
C ILE A 177 8.31 -9.47 -105.29
#